data_AF-A0A5B9VW45-F1
#
_entry.id   AF-A0A5B9VW45-F1
#
_cell.length_a   1.000
_cell.length_b   1.000
_cell.length_c   1.000
_cell.angle_alpha   90.00
_cell.angle_beta   90.00
_cell.angle_gamma   90.00
#
_symmetry.space_group_name_H-M   'P 1'
#
loop_
_entity.id
_entity.type
_entity.pdbx_description
1 polymer ?
#
loop_
_entity_poly.entity_id
_entity_poly.type
_entity_poly.pdbx_seq_one_letter_code
_entity_poly.pdbx_strand_id
1 'polypeptide(L)' 'MTHLLDTNILVPIADLMIASVALTHDMTLVTHNTIDYEQIPGLRLADWLAP' A
#
# COMPACT_ATOMS: atom_id res chain seq x y z
N MET A 1 3.80 1.01 -11.93
CA MET A 1 2.38 1.45 -12.02
C MET A 1 1.47 0.34 -12.53
N THR A 2 1.78 -0.38 -13.61
CA THR A 2 0.87 -1.40 -14.19
C THR A 2 0.72 -2.68 -13.37
N HIS A 3 1.78 -3.15 -12.69
CA HIS A 3 1.75 -4.43 -11.98
C HIS A 3 0.81 -4.53 -10.76
N LEU A 4 0.41 -3.41 -10.13
CA LEU A 4 -0.56 -3.44 -9.01
C LEU A 4 -2.02 -3.52 -9.46
N LEU A 5 -2.32 -3.14 -10.71
CA LEU A 5 -3.68 -3.15 -11.23
C LEU A 5 -4.08 -4.54 -11.78
N ASP A 6 -3.09 -5.40 -12.02
CA ASP A 6 -3.28 -6.77 -12.53
C ASP A 6 -3.37 -7.82 -11.40
N THR A 7 -3.22 -7.41 -10.14
CA THR A 7 -3.39 -8.30 -8.99
C THR A 7 -4.85 -8.38 -8.56
N ASN A 8 -5.34 -9.59 -8.27
CA ASN A 8 -6.70 -9.89 -7.78
C ASN A 8 -6.94 -9.40 -6.32
N ILE A 9 -6.44 -8.22 -5.99
CA ILE A 9 -6.50 -7.59 -4.67
C ILE A 9 -7.62 -6.55 -4.71
N LEU A 10 -8.58 -6.67 -3.79
CA LEU A 10 -9.69 -5.73 -3.63
C LEU A 10 -9.24 -4.54 -2.78
N VAL A 11 -8.47 -3.64 -3.38
CA VAL A 11 -8.07 -2.37 -2.76
C VAL A 11 -8.55 -1.22 -3.66
N PRO A 12 -9.11 -0.13 -3.08
CA PRO A 12 -9.53 1.03 -3.86
C PRO A 12 -8.42 1.57 -4.77
N ILE A 13 -8.79 2.06 -5.97
CA ILE A 13 -7.82 2.59 -6.95
C ILE A 13 -6.94 3.71 -6.34
N ALA A 14 -7.53 4.57 -5.51
CA ALA A 14 -6.79 5.63 -4.81
C ALA A 14 -5.66 5.07 -3.94
N ASP A 15 -5.94 4.00 -3.22
CA ASP A 15 -4.98 3.37 -2.31
C ASP A 15 -3.86 2.67 -3.10
N LEU A 16 -4.20 2.05 -4.24
CA LEU A 16 -3.21 1.49 -5.16
C LEU A 16 -2.28 2.57 -5.75
N MET A 17 -2.78 3.77 -6.03
CA MET A 17 -1.93 4.88 -6.49
C MET A 17 -0.96 5.33 -5.40
N ILE A 18 -1.42 5.45 -4.15
CA ILE A 18 -0.57 5.79 -3.00
C ILE A 18 0.50 4.72 -2.79
N ALA A 19 0.11 3.44 -2.76
CA ALA A 19 1.04 2.32 -2.62
C ALA A 19 2.05 2.25 -3.78
N SER A 20 1.62 2.56 -5.00
CA SER A 20 2.51 2.60 -6.17
C SER A 20 3.62 3.63 -6.03
N VAL A 21 3.32 4.81 -5.46
CA VAL A 21 4.33 5.83 -5.17
C VAL A 21 5.33 5.30 -4.14
N ALA A 22 4.84 4.75 -3.02
CA ALA A 22 5.70 4.21 -1.97
C ALA A 22 6.63 3.10 -2.47
N LEU A 23 6.11 2.16 -3.27
CA LEU A 23 6.89 1.08 -3.86
C LEU A 23 7.93 1.59 -4.87
N THR A 24 7.54 2.53 -5.73
CA THR A 24 8.43 3.07 -6.78
C THR A 24 9.64 3.80 -6.18
N HIS A 25 9.45 4.42 -5.03
CA HIS A 25 10.48 5.22 -4.36
C HIS A 25 11.13 4.51 -3.16
N ASP A 26 10.88 3.22 -2.98
CA ASP A 26 11.38 2.43 -1.85
C ASP A 26 11.12 3.13 -0.49
N MET A 27 9.88 3.55 -0.27
CA MET A 27 9.44 4.23 0.95
C MET A 27 8.62 3.31 1.86
N THR A 28 8.52 3.69 3.14
CA THR A 28 7.54 3.13 4.08
C THR A 28 6.27 3.98 4.03
N LEU A 29 5.12 3.35 3.79
CA LEU A 29 3.82 4.02 3.85
C LEU A 29 3.34 4.06 5.30
N VAL A 30 3.14 5.27 5.82
CA VAL A 30 2.54 5.46 7.14
C VAL A 30 1.03 5.56 6.99
N THR A 31 0.28 4.68 7.67
CA THR A 31 -1.20 4.66 7.64
C THR A 31 -1.75 3.95 8.87
N HIS A 32 -2.93 4.37 9.33
CA HIS A 32 -3.71 3.61 10.31
C HIS A 32 -4.69 2.63 9.65
N ASN A 33 -4.92 2.75 8.34
CA ASN A 33 -5.71 1.79 7.57
C ASN A 33 -4.85 0.60 7.12
N THR A 34 -4.19 -0.10 8.04
CA THR A 34 -3.19 -1.12 7.66
C THR A 34 -3.83 -2.30 6.94
N ILE A 35 -5.05 -2.69 7.30
CA ILE A 35 -5.78 -3.85 6.77
C ILE A 35 -5.86 -3.83 5.23
N ASP A 36 -6.18 -2.68 4.64
CA ASP A 36 -6.32 -2.57 3.20
C ASP A 36 -4.95 -2.66 2.50
N TYR A 37 -3.92 -2.05 3.09
CA TYR A 37 -2.59 -1.98 2.50
C TYR A 37 -1.74 -3.23 2.75
N GLU A 38 -2.03 -4.04 3.77
CA GLU A 38 -1.36 -5.31 4.08
C GLU A 38 -1.48 -6.32 2.94
N GLN A 39 -2.52 -6.20 2.11
CA GLN A 39 -2.72 -7.06 0.95
C GLN A 39 -1.73 -6.78 -0.19
N ILE A 40 -1.02 -5.64 -0.18
CA ILE A 40 -0.14 -5.21 -1.26
C ILE A 40 1.27 -5.79 -1.06
N PRO A 41 1.73 -6.70 -1.94
CA PRO A 41 3.02 -7.36 -1.77
C PRO A 41 4.19 -6.37 -1.85
N GLY A 42 5.13 -6.49 -0.91
CA GLY A 42 6.37 -5.70 -0.87
C GLY A 42 6.21 -4.28 -0.31
N LEU A 43 4.99 -3.85 0.03
CA LEU A 43 4.75 -2.55 0.64
C LEU A 43 5.15 -2.58 2.13
N ARG A 44 6.04 -1.67 2.54
CA ARG A 44 6.39 -1.49 3.95
C ARG A 44 5.39 -0.56 4.61
N LEU A 45 4.85 -0.97 5.75
CA LEU A 45 3.89 -0.21 6.53
C LEU A 45 4.45 0.21 7.88
N ALA A 46 4.00 1.37 8.34
CA ALA A 46 4.13 1.79 9.73
C ALA A 46 2.80 2.40 10.19
N ASP A 47 2.32 2.01 11.36
CA ASP A 47 1.19 2.65 12.01
C ASP A 47 1.70 3.45 13.21
N TRP A 48 1.56 4.77 13.15
CA TRP A 48 1.95 5.67 14.26
C TRP A 48 0.93 5.71 15.39
N LEU A 49 -0.26 5.16 15.19
CA LEU A 49 -1.30 5.03 16.21
C LEU A 49 -1.30 3.63 16.87
N ALA A 50 -0.41 2.73 16.44
CA ALA A 50 -0.21 1.45 17.09
C ALA A 50 0.28 1.67 18.55
N PRO A 51 -0.21 0.87 19.51
CA PRO A 51 0.15 0.99 20.92
C PRO A 51 1.62 0.68 21.22
#